data_AF-A0A6L3CEW9-F1
#
_entry.id   AF-A0A6L3CEW9-F1
#
_cell.length_a   1.000
_cell.length_b   1.000
_cell.length_c   1.000
_cell.angle_alpha   90.00
_cell.angle_beta   90.00
_cell.angle_gamma   90.00
#
_symmetry.space_group_name_H-M   'P 1'
#
loop_
_entity.id
_entity.type
_entity.pdbx_description
1 polymer ?
#
loop_
_entity_poly.entity_id
_entity_poly.type
_entity_poly.pdbx_seq_one_letter_code
_entity_poly.pdbx_strand_id
1 'polypeptide(L)'
;MSASGSAAVTIHSASLNQVASSRTVEIPSYDRERLEDVGFLASMTFVLMCNYHQTGHFGGPTAYMPYTVATHLAGPENGGMTFDYRRPKHPFADKFMLAGGHNAPATYALWMIMGEALARKHAITGDERYKADPKASMLSIDALGFRRGAGALATILEENDLVDHPTMAQAKIRGIRALSGHSETTDLTNDVNGGPSGIGIATAAGKAAFWDMMGADPSLKIIAIEGEFALTSGHSQEFKTQAVAQRVGKRLRVLMSYNNAGIDDELVGSVVKEDTYRIEDQWSSYGWNVFKVDDATNYDQVVGALKTMEDWDEDDRRPMIVVGKTVKGFWPGAKDG
;
A
#
# COMPACT_ATOMS: atom_id res chain seq x y z
N MET A 1 -44.57 49.65 -26.22
CA MET A 1 -43.24 49.09 -26.47
C MET A 1 -42.41 49.28 -25.22
N SER A 2 -42.23 48.23 -24.42
CA SER A 2 -41.38 48.26 -23.23
C SER A 2 -39.92 48.12 -23.68
N ALA A 3 -39.09 49.12 -23.41
CA ALA A 3 -37.66 49.05 -23.66
C ALA A 3 -37.06 48.02 -22.70
N SER A 4 -36.56 46.90 -23.23
CA SER A 4 -35.81 45.91 -22.45
C SER A 4 -34.48 46.55 -22.02
N GLY A 5 -34.43 47.08 -20.80
CA GLY A 5 -33.18 47.56 -20.21
C GLY A 5 -32.22 46.40 -20.01
N SER A 6 -30.99 46.49 -20.53
CA SER A 6 -29.96 45.50 -20.28
C SER A 6 -29.50 45.59 -18.82
N ALA A 7 -29.65 44.52 -18.04
CA ALA A 7 -29.08 44.41 -16.71
C ALA A 7 -27.63 43.88 -16.79
N ALA A 8 -26.69 44.51 -16.10
CA ALA A 8 -25.32 44.02 -15.95
C ALA A 8 -25.18 43.31 -14.59
N VAL A 9 -24.59 42.11 -14.59
CA VAL A 9 -24.32 41.30 -13.40
C VAL A 9 -22.84 40.93 -13.39
N THR A 10 -22.20 40.96 -12.21
CA THR A 10 -20.81 40.52 -12.03
C THR A 10 -20.78 39.02 -11.78
N ILE A 11 -19.97 38.29 -12.54
CA ILE A 11 -19.73 36.85 -12.40
C ILE A 11 -18.24 36.66 -12.13
N HIS A 12 -17.90 35.81 -11.16
CA HIS A 12 -16.52 35.41 -10.87
C HIS A 12 -16.28 33.99 -11.38
N SER A 13 -15.17 33.78 -12.08
CA SER A 13 -14.66 32.45 -12.43
C SER A 13 -13.46 32.10 -11.56
N ALA A 14 -13.24 30.81 -11.32
CA ALA A 14 -12.08 30.29 -10.62
C ALA A 14 -11.23 29.46 -11.58
N SER A 15 -9.91 29.62 -11.51
CA SER A 15 -8.93 28.76 -12.18
C SER A 15 -7.81 28.42 -11.20
N LEU A 16 -7.27 27.21 -11.29
CA LEU A 16 -6.12 26.79 -10.48
C LEU A 16 -4.83 27.17 -11.21
N ASN A 17 -3.92 27.82 -10.50
CA ASN A 17 -2.55 28.04 -10.98
C ASN A 17 -1.64 27.02 -10.27
N GLN A 18 -0.93 26.20 -11.04
CA GLN A 18 0.04 25.29 -10.46
C GLN A 18 1.22 26.07 -9.86
N VAL A 19 1.35 25.98 -8.54
CA VAL A 19 2.56 26.41 -7.83
C VAL A 19 3.26 25.14 -7.36
N ALA A 20 4.16 24.62 -8.19
CA ALA A 20 5.04 23.54 -7.79
C ALA A 20 6.29 24.13 -7.14
N SER A 21 6.64 23.65 -5.95
CA SER A 21 7.93 23.92 -5.32
C SER A 21 8.75 22.64 -5.29
N SER A 22 10.02 22.74 -5.67
CA SER A 22 10.96 21.61 -5.56
C SER A 22 11.55 21.60 -4.15
N ARG A 23 11.60 20.42 -3.53
CA ARG A 23 12.28 20.20 -2.24
C ARG A 23 13.36 19.15 -2.44
N THR A 24 14.58 19.46 -2.00
CA THR A 24 15.62 18.45 -1.80
C THR A 24 15.43 17.82 -0.43
N VAL A 25 15.46 16.49 -0.37
CA VAL A 25 15.29 15.73 0.86
C VAL A 25 16.58 14.96 1.11
N GLU A 26 17.19 15.21 2.27
CA GLU A 26 18.31 14.40 2.72
C GLU A 26 17.78 13.12 3.36
N ILE A 27 18.10 11.98 2.76
CA ILE A 27 17.71 10.67 3.25
C ILE A 27 18.88 10.12 4.08
N PRO A 28 18.69 9.77 5.35
CA PRO A 28 19.67 9.01 6.12
C PRO A 28 20.15 7.78 5.34
N SER A 29 21.43 7.42 5.51
CA SER A 29 21.97 6.21 4.88
C SER A 29 21.09 5.00 5.24
N TYR A 30 20.58 4.31 4.22
CA TYR A 30 19.81 3.08 4.37
C TYR A 30 20.33 2.03 3.39
N ASP A 31 20.03 0.77 3.66
CA ASP A 31 20.48 -0.37 2.86
C ASP A 31 19.61 -0.51 1.60
N ARG A 32 19.84 0.38 0.63
CA ARG A 32 19.08 0.44 -0.62
C ARG A 32 19.14 -0.87 -1.41
N GLU A 33 20.33 -1.43 -1.56
CA GLU A 33 20.55 -2.68 -2.31
C GLU A 33 19.72 -3.82 -1.71
N ARG A 34 19.67 -3.92 -0.38
CA ARG A 34 18.80 -4.90 0.29
C ARG A 34 17.31 -4.69 0.01
N LEU A 35 16.84 -3.44 -0.06
CA LEU A 35 15.44 -3.16 -0.40
C LEU A 35 15.14 -3.57 -1.86
N GLU A 36 16.06 -3.31 -2.78
CA GLU A 36 15.98 -3.74 -4.18
C GLU A 36 15.94 -5.28 -4.28
N ASP A 37 16.83 -5.98 -3.58
CA ASP A 37 16.88 -7.45 -3.53
C ASP A 37 15.60 -8.06 -2.95
N VAL A 38 15.11 -7.52 -1.84
CA VAL A 38 13.85 -7.99 -1.23
C VAL A 38 12.67 -7.71 -2.15
N GLY A 39 12.63 -6.55 -2.81
CA GLY A 39 11.59 -6.22 -3.79
C GLY A 39 11.60 -7.13 -5.01
N PHE A 40 12.79 -7.47 -5.52
CA PHE A 40 12.95 -8.43 -6.61
C PHE A 40 12.49 -9.83 -6.18
N LEU A 41 12.96 -10.31 -5.03
CA LEU A 41 12.58 -11.63 -4.51
C LEU A 41 11.07 -11.71 -4.23
N ALA A 42 10.47 -10.67 -3.65
CA ALA A 42 9.05 -10.60 -3.40
C ALA A 42 8.24 -10.60 -4.71
N SER A 43 8.70 -9.85 -5.72
CA SER A 43 8.10 -9.84 -7.05
C SER A 43 8.10 -11.22 -7.70
N MET A 44 9.26 -11.88 -7.72
CA MET A 44 9.39 -13.25 -8.23
C MET A 44 8.53 -14.25 -7.46
N THR A 45 8.52 -14.15 -6.13
CA THR A 45 7.74 -15.04 -5.25
C THR A 45 6.25 -14.95 -5.55
N PHE A 46 5.68 -13.74 -5.63
CA PHE A 46 4.24 -13.63 -5.89
C PHE A 46 3.90 -14.01 -7.34
N VAL A 47 4.75 -13.70 -8.32
CA VAL A 47 4.51 -14.09 -9.72
C VAL A 47 4.50 -15.61 -9.86
N LEU A 48 5.44 -16.31 -9.23
CA LEU A 48 5.44 -17.77 -9.19
C LEU A 48 4.19 -18.30 -8.48
N MET A 49 3.81 -17.71 -7.35
CA MET A 49 2.60 -18.08 -6.61
C MET A 49 1.35 -17.91 -7.49
N CYS A 50 1.12 -16.75 -8.10
CA CYS A 50 -0.04 -16.50 -8.95
C CYS A 50 -0.04 -17.37 -10.22
N ASN A 51 1.12 -17.59 -10.86
CA ASN A 51 1.25 -18.48 -12.00
C ASN A 51 0.92 -19.93 -11.63
N TYR A 52 1.44 -20.46 -10.53
CA TYR A 52 1.11 -21.82 -10.10
C TYR A 52 -0.39 -22.01 -9.85
N HIS A 53 -1.08 -20.97 -9.35
CA HIS A 53 -2.52 -21.00 -9.13
C HIS A 53 -3.35 -20.68 -10.38
N GLN A 54 -2.72 -20.19 -11.46
CA GLN A 54 -3.39 -19.69 -12.68
C GLN A 54 -4.44 -18.60 -12.38
N THR A 55 -4.19 -17.79 -11.35
CA THR A 55 -5.09 -16.72 -10.92
C THR A 55 -4.32 -15.66 -10.13
N GLY A 56 -4.82 -14.43 -10.14
CA GLY A 56 -4.24 -13.31 -9.41
C GLY A 56 -4.15 -12.05 -10.27
N HIS A 57 -3.54 -11.02 -9.69
CA HIS A 57 -3.22 -9.77 -10.38
C HIS A 57 -1.70 -9.68 -10.46
N PHE A 58 -1.17 -9.26 -11.60
CA PHE A 58 0.29 -9.16 -11.80
C PHE A 58 0.73 -7.70 -11.90
N GLY A 59 -0.02 -6.89 -12.65
CA GLY A 59 0.37 -5.52 -12.96
C GLY A 59 0.42 -4.59 -11.75
N GLY A 60 -0.63 -4.63 -10.91
CA GLY A 60 -0.69 -3.80 -9.71
C GLY A 60 0.32 -4.21 -8.63
N PRO A 61 0.44 -5.51 -8.25
CA PRO A 61 1.40 -5.95 -7.25
C PRO A 61 2.85 -5.55 -7.52
N THR A 62 3.32 -5.64 -8.78
CA THR A 62 4.67 -5.18 -9.11
C THR A 62 4.81 -3.67 -8.99
N ALA A 63 3.81 -2.90 -9.45
CA ALA A 63 3.79 -1.44 -9.32
C ALA A 63 3.80 -0.98 -7.85
N TYR A 64 3.19 -1.75 -6.95
CA TYR A 64 3.09 -1.45 -5.52
C TYR A 64 4.30 -1.97 -4.72
N MET A 65 5.16 -2.79 -5.33
CA MET A 65 6.22 -3.47 -4.60
C MET A 65 7.18 -2.51 -3.90
N PRO A 66 7.68 -1.44 -4.55
CA PRO A 66 8.60 -0.50 -3.90
C PRO A 66 7.96 0.24 -2.71
N TYR A 67 6.70 0.66 -2.83
CA TYR A 67 5.95 1.20 -1.70
C TYR A 67 5.81 0.20 -0.57
N THR A 68 5.44 -1.03 -0.89
CA THR A 68 5.20 -2.08 0.10
C THR A 68 6.50 -2.41 0.85
N VAL A 69 7.61 -2.59 0.14
CA VAL A 69 8.92 -2.89 0.71
C VAL A 69 9.46 -1.72 1.51
N ALA A 70 9.48 -0.50 0.96
CA ALA A 70 10.01 0.67 1.65
C ALA A 70 9.21 0.97 2.93
N THR A 71 7.87 0.88 2.88
CA THR A 71 7.02 1.08 4.05
C THR A 71 7.36 0.13 5.19
N HIS A 72 7.73 -1.12 4.89
CA HIS A 72 8.06 -2.12 5.92
C HIS A 72 9.54 -2.13 6.33
N LEU A 73 10.47 -1.80 5.43
CA LEU A 73 11.89 -2.08 5.61
C LEU A 73 12.81 -0.86 5.58
N ALA A 74 12.32 0.33 5.20
CA ALA A 74 13.16 1.54 5.19
C ALA A 74 13.53 2.04 6.61
N GLY A 75 12.80 1.60 7.64
CA GLY A 75 13.00 2.03 9.02
C GLY A 75 12.24 3.31 9.38
N PRO A 76 11.87 3.50 10.66
CA PRO A 76 11.11 4.65 11.12
C PRO A 76 11.84 5.99 10.92
N GLU A 77 13.16 6.00 10.98
CA GLU A 77 14.01 7.17 10.70
C GLU A 77 13.87 7.69 9.26
N ASN A 78 13.45 6.81 8.34
CA ASN A 78 13.18 7.13 6.95
C ASN A 78 11.67 7.26 6.65
N GLY A 79 10.83 7.28 7.68
CA GLY A 79 9.37 7.36 7.56
C GLY A 79 8.68 6.04 7.27
N GLY A 80 9.40 4.92 7.33
CA GLY A 80 8.82 3.57 7.33
C GLY A 80 8.06 3.28 8.64
N MET A 81 7.41 2.12 8.68
CA MET A 81 6.61 1.70 9.83
C MET A 81 7.46 1.19 10.99
N THR A 82 7.00 1.51 12.19
CA THR A 82 7.34 0.80 13.43
C THR A 82 6.33 -0.31 13.66
N PHE A 83 6.76 -1.55 13.48
CA PHE A 83 5.95 -2.73 13.77
C PHE A 83 6.81 -3.91 14.24
N ASP A 84 6.17 -4.90 14.87
CA ASP A 84 6.79 -6.18 15.21
C ASP A 84 6.10 -7.29 14.41
N TYR A 85 6.81 -7.95 13.50
CA TYR A 85 6.27 -9.07 12.72
C TYR A 85 5.69 -10.18 13.62
N ARG A 86 6.23 -10.37 14.82
CA ARG A 86 5.78 -11.39 15.77
C ARG A 86 4.49 -10.96 16.49
N ARG A 87 4.16 -9.68 16.47
CA ARG A 87 2.97 -9.07 17.06
C ARG A 87 2.39 -8.02 16.10
N PRO A 88 2.00 -8.41 14.88
CA PRO A 88 1.77 -7.45 13.79
C PRO A 88 0.52 -6.59 14.02
N LYS A 89 -0.38 -7.03 14.92
CA LYS A 89 -1.58 -6.30 15.35
C LYS A 89 -1.41 -5.56 16.68
N HIS A 90 -0.18 -5.27 17.11
CA HIS A 90 0.05 -4.54 18.36
C HIS A 90 -0.71 -3.19 18.36
N PRO A 91 -1.43 -2.83 19.44
CA PRO A 91 -2.20 -1.58 19.46
C PRO A 91 -1.35 -0.32 19.23
N PHE A 92 -0.11 -0.33 19.71
CA PHE A 92 0.87 0.75 19.57
C PHE A 92 1.90 0.52 18.45
N ALA A 93 1.53 -0.25 17.42
CA ALA A 93 2.30 -0.31 16.17
C ALA A 93 1.60 0.53 15.10
N ASP A 94 2.39 1.06 14.18
CA ASP A 94 1.88 1.74 12.98
C ASP A 94 0.92 0.82 12.21
N LYS A 95 -0.03 1.41 11.48
CA LYS A 95 -0.99 0.65 10.67
C LYS A 95 -0.64 0.73 9.21
N PHE A 96 -0.55 -0.44 8.59
CA PHE A 96 -0.48 -0.59 7.15
C PHE A 96 -1.87 -0.85 6.59
N MET A 97 -2.21 -0.23 5.47
CA MET A 97 -3.45 -0.50 4.76
C MET A 97 -3.18 -0.71 3.28
N LEU A 98 -3.26 -1.95 2.80
CA LEU A 98 -3.31 -2.22 1.38
C LEU A 98 -4.75 -2.00 0.88
N ALA A 99 -5.13 -0.74 0.71
CA ALA A 99 -6.50 -0.40 0.30
C ALA A 99 -6.83 -0.93 -1.10
N GLY A 100 -5.86 -0.87 -2.01
CA GLY A 100 -5.91 -1.52 -3.32
C GLY A 100 -5.81 -3.05 -3.20
N GLY A 101 -6.84 -3.67 -2.61
CA GLY A 101 -6.72 -5.01 -2.03
C GLY A 101 -6.44 -6.13 -3.02
N HIS A 102 -6.72 -5.95 -4.31
CA HIS A 102 -6.34 -6.92 -5.35
C HIS A 102 -4.81 -7.10 -5.46
N ASN A 103 -4.04 -6.18 -4.85
CA ASN A 103 -2.59 -6.22 -4.79
C ASN A 103 -2.02 -7.11 -3.65
N ALA A 104 -2.88 -7.80 -2.89
CA ALA A 104 -2.50 -8.65 -1.77
C ALA A 104 -1.35 -9.66 -2.04
N PRO A 105 -1.16 -10.21 -3.25
CA PRO A 105 -0.01 -11.06 -3.53
C PRO A 105 1.35 -10.41 -3.22
N ALA A 106 1.49 -9.09 -3.41
CA ALA A 106 2.73 -8.38 -3.10
C ALA A 106 3.06 -8.45 -1.59
N THR A 107 2.05 -8.23 -0.74
CA THR A 107 2.23 -8.27 0.72
C THR A 107 2.44 -9.69 1.21
N TYR A 108 1.72 -10.68 0.66
CA TYR A 108 1.94 -12.09 1.01
C TYR A 108 3.38 -12.52 0.74
N ALA A 109 3.93 -12.19 -0.43
CA ALA A 109 5.31 -12.52 -0.76
C ALA A 109 6.31 -11.86 0.19
N LEU A 110 6.14 -10.56 0.48
CA LEU A 110 7.00 -9.85 1.43
C LEU A 110 6.92 -10.47 2.84
N TRP A 111 5.71 -10.77 3.33
CA TRP A 111 5.52 -11.36 4.65
C TRP A 111 6.05 -12.79 4.75
N MET A 112 6.00 -13.58 3.66
CA MET A 112 6.65 -14.90 3.60
C MET A 112 8.17 -14.78 3.70
N ILE A 113 8.78 -13.85 2.97
CA ILE A 113 10.23 -13.61 3.02
C ILE A 113 10.65 -13.23 4.44
N MET A 114 9.94 -12.30 5.08
CA MET A 114 10.21 -11.91 6.46
C MET A 114 10.02 -13.06 7.46
N GLY A 115 8.96 -13.85 7.31
CA GLY A 115 8.70 -15.02 8.16
C GLY A 115 9.76 -16.09 8.02
N GLU A 116 10.17 -16.42 6.80
CA GLU A 116 11.27 -17.35 6.50
C GLU A 116 12.59 -16.85 7.09
N ALA A 117 12.89 -15.54 6.98
CA ALA A 117 14.10 -14.96 7.56
C ALA A 117 14.14 -15.12 9.08
N LEU A 118 13.03 -14.84 9.78
CA LEU A 118 12.91 -15.02 11.22
C LEU A 118 13.04 -16.50 11.62
N ALA A 119 12.31 -17.39 10.95
CA ALA A 119 12.34 -18.83 11.24
C ALA A 119 13.74 -19.42 11.06
N ARG A 120 14.41 -19.10 9.95
CA ARG A 120 15.79 -19.57 9.68
C ARG A 120 16.79 -19.00 10.67
N LYS A 121 16.67 -17.71 11.02
CA LYS A 121 17.56 -17.09 12.00
C LYS A 121 17.38 -17.70 13.39
N HIS A 122 16.15 -17.97 13.82
CA HIS A 122 15.87 -18.69 15.07
C HIS A 122 16.46 -20.10 15.05
N ALA A 123 16.25 -20.86 13.97
CA ALA A 123 16.78 -22.22 13.83
C ALA A 123 18.32 -22.29 13.89
N ILE A 124 19.00 -21.30 13.30
CA ILE A 124 20.47 -21.23 13.30
C ILE A 124 21.03 -20.79 14.65
N THR A 125 20.37 -19.85 15.33
CA THR A 125 20.95 -19.17 16.50
C THR A 125 20.39 -19.62 17.85
N GLY A 126 19.19 -20.19 17.88
CA GLY A 126 18.42 -20.45 19.10
C GLY A 126 17.94 -19.19 19.84
N ASP A 127 18.13 -17.99 19.27
CA ASP A 127 17.80 -16.74 19.93
C ASP A 127 16.30 -16.42 19.82
N GLU A 128 15.60 -16.48 20.95
CA GLU A 128 14.15 -16.28 21.07
C GLU A 128 13.67 -14.91 20.53
N ARG A 129 14.54 -13.93 20.31
CA ARG A 129 14.17 -12.69 19.62
C ARG A 129 13.67 -12.92 18.20
N TYR A 130 14.15 -13.97 17.53
CA TYR A 130 13.73 -14.33 16.18
C TYR A 130 12.55 -15.30 16.14
N LYS A 131 12.09 -15.79 17.30
CA LYS A 131 10.97 -16.72 17.36
C LYS A 131 9.65 -16.00 17.05
N ALA A 132 9.07 -16.33 15.92
CA ALA A 132 7.73 -15.89 15.54
C ALA A 132 6.71 -17.01 15.78
N ASP A 133 5.47 -16.64 16.15
CA ASP A 133 4.40 -17.61 16.32
C ASP A 133 4.11 -18.31 14.98
N PRO A 134 4.23 -19.65 14.89
CA PRO A 134 3.95 -20.39 13.67
C PRO A 134 2.51 -20.22 13.15
N LYS A 135 1.54 -19.87 14.00
CA LYS A 135 0.15 -19.64 13.54
C LYS A 135 -0.05 -18.24 12.97
N ALA A 136 0.63 -17.25 13.53
CA ALA A 136 0.55 -15.87 13.08
C ALA A 136 1.44 -15.59 11.85
N SER A 137 2.59 -16.25 11.76
CA SER A 137 3.57 -16.04 10.67
C SER A 137 3.02 -16.47 9.32
N MET A 138 3.55 -15.90 8.24
CA MET A 138 3.43 -16.43 6.88
C MET A 138 4.77 -17.00 6.45
N LEU A 139 4.77 -18.23 5.95
CA LEU A 139 5.97 -18.95 5.48
C LEU A 139 5.77 -19.36 4.02
N SER A 140 6.86 -19.80 3.36
CA SER A 140 6.81 -20.17 1.93
C SER A 140 5.77 -21.25 1.61
N ILE A 141 5.50 -22.16 2.56
CA ILE A 141 4.48 -23.21 2.42
C ILE A 141 3.06 -22.65 2.23
N ASP A 142 2.78 -21.45 2.76
CA ASP A 142 1.47 -20.81 2.65
C ASP A 142 1.16 -20.34 1.23
N ALA A 143 2.18 -20.22 0.36
CA ALA A 143 1.97 -19.92 -1.04
C ALA A 143 0.99 -20.91 -1.69
N LEU A 144 1.00 -22.19 -1.26
CA LEU A 144 0.08 -23.22 -1.75
C LEU A 144 -1.41 -22.92 -1.44
N GLY A 145 -1.68 -22.09 -0.43
CA GLY A 145 -3.03 -21.71 -0.03
C GLY A 145 -3.57 -20.46 -0.71
N PHE A 146 -2.84 -19.89 -1.68
CA PHE A 146 -3.33 -18.73 -2.40
C PHE A 146 -4.61 -19.03 -3.18
N ARG A 147 -5.69 -18.31 -2.84
CA ARG A 147 -7.05 -18.49 -3.37
C ARG A 147 -7.56 -19.94 -3.23
N ARG A 148 -7.07 -20.68 -2.22
CA ARG A 148 -7.49 -22.06 -1.93
C ARG A 148 -7.85 -22.21 -0.46
N GLY A 149 -9.02 -22.82 -0.22
CA GLY A 149 -9.44 -23.20 1.13
C GLY A 149 -8.77 -24.48 1.60
N ALA A 150 -8.84 -24.74 2.92
CA ALA A 150 -8.21 -25.89 3.56
C ALA A 150 -8.66 -27.25 2.97
N GLY A 151 -9.94 -27.39 2.59
CA GLY A 151 -10.46 -28.62 1.99
C GLY A 151 -9.82 -28.92 0.63
N ALA A 152 -9.74 -27.93 -0.26
CA ALA A 152 -9.10 -28.09 -1.57
C ALA A 152 -7.60 -28.44 -1.44
N LEU A 153 -6.92 -27.85 -0.45
CA LEU A 153 -5.52 -28.18 -0.16
C LEU A 153 -5.36 -29.62 0.34
N ALA A 154 -6.22 -30.08 1.24
CA ALA A 154 -6.18 -31.46 1.74
C ALA A 154 -6.34 -32.47 0.58
N THR A 155 -7.30 -32.24 -0.31
CA THR A 155 -7.51 -33.07 -1.50
C THR A 155 -6.28 -33.09 -2.41
N ILE A 156 -5.71 -31.92 -2.75
CA ILE A 156 -4.53 -31.86 -3.62
C ILE A 156 -3.32 -32.58 -3.00
N LEU A 157 -3.11 -32.45 -1.70
CA LEU A 157 -2.01 -33.13 -1.02
C LEU A 157 -2.21 -34.66 -1.00
N GLU A 158 -3.44 -35.13 -0.81
CA GLU A 158 -3.79 -36.55 -0.82
C GLU A 158 -3.63 -37.15 -2.23
N GLU A 159 -4.21 -36.52 -3.25
CA GLU A 159 -4.17 -36.99 -4.64
C GLU A 159 -2.76 -37.05 -5.24
N ASN A 160 -1.78 -36.37 -4.63
CA ASN A 160 -0.39 -36.31 -5.10
C ASN A 160 0.60 -36.99 -4.14
N ASP A 161 0.13 -37.78 -3.16
CA ASP A 161 0.98 -38.47 -2.17
C ASP A 161 1.88 -37.51 -1.36
N LEU A 162 1.44 -36.28 -1.14
CA LEU A 162 2.22 -35.23 -0.47
C LEU A 162 1.90 -35.07 1.03
N VAL A 163 0.81 -35.67 1.53
CA VAL A 163 0.37 -35.51 2.94
C VAL A 163 1.51 -35.80 3.93
N ASP A 164 2.28 -36.86 3.69
CA ASP A 164 3.39 -37.27 4.54
C ASP A 164 4.77 -36.87 4.02
N HIS A 165 4.85 -36.18 2.88
CA HIS A 165 6.12 -35.82 2.27
C HIS A 165 6.94 -34.88 3.18
N PRO A 166 8.27 -35.07 3.33
CA PRO A 166 9.08 -34.28 4.25
C PRO A 166 9.01 -32.76 4.03
N THR A 167 8.80 -32.30 2.80
CA THR A 167 8.64 -30.86 2.50
C THR A 167 7.35 -30.26 3.09
N MET A 168 6.37 -31.08 3.45
CA MET A 168 5.12 -30.66 4.08
C MET A 168 5.19 -30.67 5.62
N ALA A 169 6.38 -30.92 6.22
CA ALA A 169 6.53 -30.98 7.67
C ALA A 169 6.00 -29.72 8.39
N GLN A 170 6.19 -28.53 7.82
CA GLN A 170 5.62 -27.29 8.37
C GLN A 170 4.09 -27.30 8.35
N ALA A 171 3.47 -27.78 7.28
CA ALA A 171 2.02 -27.88 7.17
C ALA A 171 1.41 -28.79 8.26
N LYS A 172 2.13 -29.82 8.71
CA LYS A 172 1.67 -30.68 9.82
C LYS A 172 1.62 -29.98 11.17
N ILE A 173 2.45 -28.95 11.38
CA ILE A 173 2.54 -28.22 12.66
C ILE A 173 1.43 -27.15 12.75
N ARG A 174 1.19 -26.45 11.65
CA ARG A 174 0.41 -25.20 11.63
C ARG A 174 -0.70 -25.15 10.57
N GLY A 175 -0.82 -26.19 9.74
CA GLY A 175 -1.61 -26.13 8.52
C GLY A 175 -0.96 -25.23 7.45
N ILE A 176 -1.57 -25.23 6.27
CA ILE A 176 -1.30 -24.27 5.20
C ILE A 176 -2.34 -23.15 5.34
N ARG A 177 -1.88 -21.91 5.47
CA ARG A 177 -2.78 -20.76 5.58
C ARG A 177 -3.48 -20.54 4.25
N ALA A 178 -4.79 -20.36 4.27
CA ALA A 178 -5.54 -19.85 3.13
C ALA A 178 -5.19 -18.36 2.94
N LEU A 179 -4.69 -18.00 1.76
CA LEU A 179 -4.38 -16.61 1.42
C LEU A 179 -5.46 -16.11 0.47
N SER A 180 -6.10 -15.01 0.83
CA SER A 180 -7.27 -14.51 0.10
C SER A 180 -6.89 -13.91 -1.25
N GLY A 181 -7.87 -13.78 -2.14
CA GLY A 181 -7.66 -13.14 -3.44
C GLY A 181 -7.51 -11.62 -3.35
N HIS A 182 -7.86 -11.05 -2.19
CA HIS A 182 -7.80 -9.63 -1.84
C HIS A 182 -7.28 -9.48 -0.41
N SER A 183 -6.83 -8.29 -0.03
CA SER A 183 -6.28 -8.04 1.30
C SER A 183 -7.34 -8.19 2.39
N GLU A 184 -7.01 -8.90 3.46
CA GLU A 184 -7.87 -9.07 4.62
C GLU A 184 -7.24 -8.46 5.88
N THR A 185 -8.07 -7.91 6.77
CA THR A 185 -7.59 -7.30 8.03
C THR A 185 -6.92 -8.31 8.97
N THR A 186 -7.19 -9.60 8.76
CA THR A 186 -6.58 -10.73 9.47
C THR A 186 -5.15 -11.02 9.00
N ASP A 187 -4.73 -10.44 7.87
CA ASP A 187 -3.40 -10.64 7.30
C ASP A 187 -2.37 -9.76 8.01
N LEU A 188 -1.39 -10.40 8.65
CA LEU A 188 -0.13 -9.80 9.15
C LEU A 188 -0.26 -8.32 9.54
N THR A 189 0.43 -7.40 8.87
CA THR A 189 0.41 -5.96 9.20
C THR A 189 -0.77 -5.22 8.60
N ASN A 190 -1.52 -5.81 7.66
CA ASN A 190 -2.59 -5.15 6.93
C ASN A 190 -3.87 -4.97 7.77
N ASP A 191 -4.31 -3.74 7.97
CA ASP A 191 -5.37 -3.38 8.90
C ASP A 191 -6.72 -3.08 8.22
N VAL A 192 -6.89 -3.55 6.98
CA VAL A 192 -8.07 -3.24 6.16
C VAL A 192 -8.51 -4.43 5.31
N ASN A 193 -9.83 -4.62 5.16
CA ASN A 193 -10.36 -5.47 4.10
C ASN A 193 -10.42 -4.64 2.81
N GLY A 194 -9.69 -5.06 1.79
CA GLY A 194 -9.71 -4.44 0.47
C GLY A 194 -10.50 -5.26 -0.53
N GLY A 195 -10.34 -4.93 -1.82
CA GLY A 195 -10.99 -5.62 -2.94
C GLY A 195 -11.98 -4.71 -3.64
N PRO A 196 -13.10 -4.32 -3.02
CA PRO A 196 -13.96 -3.28 -3.55
C PRO A 196 -13.23 -1.93 -3.56
N SER A 197 -12.96 -1.43 -4.77
CA SER A 197 -12.22 -0.18 -4.99
C SER A 197 -12.77 0.98 -4.16
N GLY A 198 -11.88 1.65 -3.41
CA GLY A 198 -12.24 2.83 -2.61
C GLY A 198 -12.88 2.56 -1.25
N ILE A 199 -13.32 1.33 -0.95
CA ILE A 199 -13.90 1.00 0.36
C ILE A 199 -12.81 0.97 1.44
N GLY A 200 -11.67 0.31 1.17
CA GLY A 200 -10.60 0.18 2.14
C GLY A 200 -10.04 1.54 2.57
N ILE A 201 -9.70 2.39 1.58
CA ILE A 201 -9.13 3.73 1.83
C ILE A 201 -10.10 4.64 2.59
N ALA A 202 -11.41 4.51 2.37
CA ALA A 202 -12.42 5.33 3.04
C ALA A 202 -12.42 5.16 4.57
N THR A 203 -11.88 4.05 5.08
CA THR A 203 -11.75 3.82 6.53
C THR A 203 -10.55 4.53 7.15
N ALA A 204 -9.60 5.04 6.35
CA ALA A 204 -8.29 5.47 6.84
C ALA A 204 -8.37 6.75 7.71
N ALA A 205 -9.21 7.72 7.32
CA ALA A 205 -9.40 8.96 8.08
C ALA A 205 -9.98 8.69 9.48
N GLY A 206 -10.96 7.78 9.57
CA GLY A 206 -11.56 7.38 10.85
C GLY A 206 -10.56 6.69 11.78
N LYS A 207 -9.70 5.81 11.24
CA LYS A 207 -8.63 5.16 12.00
C LYS A 207 -7.61 6.18 12.55
N ALA A 208 -7.23 7.16 11.74
CA ALA A 208 -6.31 8.22 12.20
C ALA A 208 -6.96 9.10 13.28
N ALA A 209 -8.19 9.55 13.04
CA ALA A 209 -8.96 10.34 14.01
C ALA A 209 -9.15 9.60 15.34
N PHE A 210 -9.40 8.29 15.31
CA PHE A 210 -9.52 7.47 16.52
C PHE A 210 -8.28 7.57 17.40
N TRP A 211 -7.08 7.50 16.83
CA TRP A 211 -5.84 7.62 17.60
C TRP A 211 -5.64 9.02 18.19
N ASP A 212 -6.00 10.07 17.47
CA ASP A 212 -6.00 11.43 18.03
C ASP A 212 -6.99 11.55 19.20
N MET A 213 -8.20 11.00 19.06
CA MET A 213 -9.22 11.01 20.13
C MET A 213 -8.79 10.24 21.37
N MET A 214 -8.05 9.15 21.20
CA MET A 214 -7.54 8.34 22.30
C MET A 214 -6.27 8.91 22.95
N GLY A 215 -5.74 10.04 22.46
CA GLY A 215 -4.48 10.60 22.95
C GLY A 215 -3.28 9.70 22.70
N ALA A 216 -3.31 8.92 21.61
CA ALA A 216 -2.23 8.03 21.25
C ALA A 216 -0.98 8.82 20.85
N ASP A 217 0.20 8.21 21.05
CA ASP A 217 1.49 8.82 20.73
C ASP A 217 1.44 9.49 19.32
N PRO A 218 1.87 10.76 19.19
CA PRO A 218 1.85 11.47 17.91
C PRO A 218 2.73 10.83 16.85
N SER A 219 3.69 9.98 17.23
CA SER A 219 4.55 9.26 16.29
C SER A 219 3.82 8.14 15.52
N LEU A 220 2.71 7.63 16.07
CA LEU A 220 1.94 6.54 15.46
C LEU A 220 1.29 7.01 14.16
N LYS A 221 1.50 6.24 13.09
CA LYS A 221 1.04 6.60 11.75
C LYS A 221 0.30 5.47 11.03
N ILE A 222 -0.52 5.88 10.08
CA ILE A 222 -1.25 5.01 9.17
C ILE A 222 -0.74 5.28 7.77
N ILE A 223 -0.24 4.23 7.11
CA ILE A 223 0.22 4.28 5.73
C ILE A 223 -0.72 3.43 4.89
N ALA A 224 -1.41 4.06 3.95
CA ALA A 224 -2.35 3.42 3.05
C ALA A 224 -1.88 3.48 1.60
N ILE A 225 -1.96 2.38 0.85
CA ILE A 225 -1.60 2.31 -0.57
C ILE A 225 -2.84 2.06 -1.41
N GLU A 226 -3.06 2.89 -2.43
CA GLU A 226 -4.23 2.80 -3.34
C GLU A 226 -3.88 3.27 -4.76
N GLY A 227 -4.72 2.90 -5.73
CA GLY A 227 -4.60 3.30 -7.13
C GLY A 227 -5.53 4.45 -7.49
N GLU A 228 -5.16 5.22 -8.50
CA GLU A 228 -5.94 6.33 -9.01
C GLU A 228 -7.37 5.95 -9.41
N PHE A 229 -7.57 4.77 -10.02
CA PHE A 229 -8.89 4.32 -10.43
C PHE A 229 -9.81 4.09 -9.23
N ALA A 230 -9.30 3.50 -8.14
CA ALA A 230 -10.09 3.31 -6.93
C ALA A 230 -10.46 4.65 -6.28
N LEU A 231 -9.58 5.65 -6.41
CA LEU A 231 -9.77 7.01 -5.90
C LEU A 231 -10.76 7.86 -6.72
N THR A 232 -11.32 7.33 -7.81
CA THR A 232 -12.46 7.93 -8.52
C THR A 232 -13.81 7.67 -7.84
N SER A 233 -13.91 6.61 -7.04
CA SER A 233 -15.14 6.21 -6.35
C SER A 233 -15.69 7.28 -5.41
N GLY A 234 -17.01 7.31 -5.23
CA GLY A 234 -17.69 8.26 -4.33
C GLY A 234 -17.16 8.20 -2.89
N HIS A 235 -16.99 6.99 -2.34
CA HIS A 235 -16.40 6.79 -1.01
C HIS A 235 -14.99 7.42 -0.89
N SER A 236 -14.19 7.38 -1.96
CA SER A 236 -12.87 8.00 -1.97
C SER A 236 -12.94 9.53 -2.05
N GLN A 237 -13.96 10.10 -2.69
CA GLN A 237 -14.18 11.56 -2.65
C GLN A 237 -14.63 12.02 -1.26
N GLU A 238 -15.53 11.28 -0.61
CA GLU A 238 -15.96 11.56 0.76
C GLU A 238 -14.80 11.47 1.75
N PHE A 239 -13.96 10.46 1.61
CA PHE A 239 -12.72 10.28 2.36
C PHE A 239 -11.81 11.52 2.34
N LYS A 240 -11.62 12.14 1.18
CA LYS A 240 -10.80 13.35 1.05
C LYS A 240 -11.30 14.47 1.96
N THR A 241 -12.61 14.69 1.98
CA THR A 241 -13.26 15.70 2.83
C THR A 241 -13.20 15.31 4.31
N GLN A 242 -13.43 14.03 4.63
CA GLN A 242 -13.40 13.52 6.00
C GLN A 242 -12.02 13.73 6.64
N ALA A 243 -10.93 13.39 5.95
CA ALA A 243 -9.58 13.54 6.49
C ALA A 243 -9.23 15.01 6.81
N VAL A 244 -9.66 15.94 5.97
CA VAL A 244 -9.46 17.38 6.17
C VAL A 244 -10.31 17.88 7.34
N ALA A 245 -11.59 17.50 7.38
CA ALA A 245 -12.50 17.88 8.45
C ALA A 245 -12.03 17.39 9.83
N GLN A 246 -11.47 16.18 9.88
CA GLN A 246 -10.91 15.59 11.11
C GLN A 246 -9.49 16.09 11.45
N ARG A 247 -8.88 16.91 10.57
CA ARG A 247 -7.55 17.49 10.79
C ARG A 247 -6.49 16.46 11.20
N VAL A 248 -6.44 15.33 10.49
CA VAL A 248 -5.62 14.16 10.87
C VAL A 248 -4.10 14.37 10.73
N GLY A 249 -3.66 15.43 10.04
CA GLY A 249 -2.23 15.75 9.89
C GLY A 249 -1.39 14.60 9.32
N LYS A 250 -0.10 14.55 9.73
CA LYS A 250 0.86 13.52 9.31
C LYS A 250 0.63 12.11 9.86
N ARG A 251 -0.42 11.93 10.67
CA ARG A 251 -0.86 10.61 11.16
C ARG A 251 -1.42 9.76 10.02
N LEU A 252 -2.06 10.37 9.02
CA LEU A 252 -2.54 9.67 7.83
C LEU A 252 -1.66 9.99 6.63
N ARG A 253 -1.11 8.94 6.02
CA ARG A 253 -0.23 9.01 4.85
C ARG A 253 -0.77 8.12 3.76
N VAL A 254 -1.10 8.71 2.61
CA VAL A 254 -1.60 7.97 1.45
C VAL A 254 -0.50 7.90 0.40
N LEU A 255 -0.23 6.70 -0.11
CA LEU A 255 0.65 6.45 -1.24
C LEU A 255 -0.21 6.05 -2.43
N MET A 256 -0.35 6.95 -3.40
CA MET A 256 -1.04 6.65 -4.65
C MET A 256 -0.06 6.13 -5.68
N SER A 257 -0.38 4.95 -6.23
CA SER A 257 0.22 4.46 -7.46
C SER A 257 -0.52 5.07 -8.64
N TYR A 258 0.10 5.98 -9.36
CA TYR A 258 -0.44 6.63 -10.55
C TYR A 258 0.25 6.10 -11.81
N ASN A 259 -0.42 5.24 -12.57
CA ASN A 259 0.13 4.64 -13.80
C ASN A 259 -0.78 4.84 -15.02
N ASN A 260 -1.97 5.42 -14.84
CA ASN A 260 -2.98 5.62 -15.87
C ASN A 260 -3.46 4.33 -16.54
N ALA A 261 -3.25 3.15 -15.91
CA ALA A 261 -3.54 1.85 -16.50
C ALA A 261 -4.54 1.04 -15.66
N GLY A 262 -5.70 0.74 -16.24
CA GLY A 262 -6.85 0.11 -15.58
C GLY A 262 -7.17 -1.31 -16.05
N ILE A 263 -8.33 -1.82 -15.62
CA ILE A 263 -9.07 -2.85 -16.38
C ILE A 263 -9.92 -2.13 -17.44
N ASP A 264 -10.55 -1.04 -17.03
CA ASP A 264 -11.20 -0.09 -17.91
C ASP A 264 -10.16 0.75 -18.68
N ASP A 265 -10.66 1.53 -19.63
CA ASP A 265 -9.87 2.48 -20.41
C ASP A 265 -9.01 3.40 -19.54
N GLU A 266 -7.88 3.85 -20.10
CA GLU A 266 -7.01 4.82 -19.43
C GLU A 266 -7.79 6.07 -19.00
N LEU A 267 -7.50 6.56 -17.80
CA LEU A 267 -8.26 7.66 -17.21
C LEU A 267 -8.02 8.95 -18.01
N VAL A 268 -6.76 9.33 -18.16
CA VAL A 268 -6.33 10.49 -18.96
C VAL A 268 -6.00 10.00 -20.36
N GLY A 269 -6.54 10.65 -21.40
CA GLY A 269 -6.33 10.28 -22.80
C GLY A 269 -7.51 9.54 -23.42
N SER A 270 -8.25 8.74 -22.63
CA SER A 270 -9.47 8.07 -23.08
C SER A 270 -10.73 8.55 -22.36
N VAL A 271 -10.90 8.21 -21.06
CA VAL A 271 -12.13 8.55 -20.31
C VAL A 271 -12.26 10.06 -20.15
N VAL A 272 -11.17 10.72 -19.77
CA VAL A 272 -11.01 12.18 -19.76
C VAL A 272 -10.13 12.56 -20.95
N LYS A 273 -10.75 13.16 -21.97
CA LYS A 273 -10.09 13.46 -23.25
C LYS A 273 -9.34 14.78 -23.24
N GLU A 274 -9.88 15.75 -22.51
CA GLU A 274 -9.30 17.07 -22.40
C GLU A 274 -8.06 17.05 -21.49
N ASP A 275 -7.01 17.76 -21.88
CA ASP A 275 -5.80 17.95 -21.08
C ASP A 275 -6.03 18.96 -19.93
N THR A 276 -7.06 18.71 -19.13
CA THR A 276 -7.49 19.56 -18.00
C THR A 276 -7.50 18.81 -16.68
N TYR A 277 -7.33 17.49 -16.71
CA TYR A 277 -7.26 16.68 -15.52
C TYR A 277 -5.84 16.65 -14.95
N ARG A 278 -5.71 17.10 -13.70
CA ARG A 278 -4.47 17.09 -12.92
C ARG A 278 -4.80 16.52 -11.56
N ILE A 279 -4.37 15.29 -11.30
CA ILE A 279 -4.74 14.57 -10.07
C ILE A 279 -4.17 15.30 -8.84
N GLU A 280 -2.96 15.85 -8.94
CA GLU A 280 -2.33 16.62 -7.86
C GLU A 280 -3.18 17.84 -7.48
N ASP A 281 -3.71 18.55 -8.48
CA ASP A 281 -4.55 19.74 -8.29
C ASP A 281 -5.93 19.37 -7.71
N GLN A 282 -6.45 18.19 -8.08
CA GLN A 282 -7.64 17.67 -7.44
C GLN A 282 -7.40 17.51 -5.93
N TRP A 283 -6.35 16.79 -5.51
CA TRP A 283 -6.07 16.59 -4.08
C TRP A 283 -5.77 17.90 -3.34
N SER A 284 -4.98 18.79 -3.94
CA SER A 284 -4.67 20.09 -3.32
C SER A 284 -5.93 20.96 -3.15
N SER A 285 -6.89 20.89 -4.09
CA SER A 285 -8.16 21.62 -3.98
C SER A 285 -9.05 21.16 -2.81
N TYR A 286 -8.92 19.91 -2.35
CA TYR A 286 -9.56 19.44 -1.13
C TYR A 286 -8.86 19.96 0.14
N GLY A 287 -7.64 20.50 0.03
CA GLY A 287 -6.84 20.98 1.16
C GLY A 287 -5.79 19.97 1.68
N TRP A 288 -5.37 19.02 0.84
CA TRP A 288 -4.32 18.05 1.20
C TRP A 288 -2.91 18.59 0.96
N ASN A 289 -1.95 18.11 1.74
CA ASN A 289 -0.53 18.19 1.42
C ASN A 289 -0.21 17.16 0.33
N VAL A 290 0.23 17.62 -0.85
CA VAL A 290 0.45 16.77 -2.02
C VAL A 290 1.94 16.72 -2.35
N PHE A 291 2.50 15.52 -2.37
CA PHE A 291 3.87 15.25 -2.76
C PHE A 291 3.90 14.48 -4.07
N LYS A 292 4.52 15.03 -5.10
CA LYS A 292 4.69 14.34 -6.37
C LYS A 292 6.01 13.57 -6.39
N VAL A 293 5.95 12.32 -6.84
CA VAL A 293 7.11 11.47 -7.08
C VAL A 293 7.15 11.08 -8.56
N ASP A 294 8.24 11.41 -9.24
CA ASP A 294 8.37 11.23 -10.69
C ASP A 294 8.62 9.77 -11.09
N ASP A 295 9.26 8.99 -10.22
CA ASP A 295 9.44 7.55 -10.39
C ASP A 295 9.27 6.84 -9.03
N ALA A 296 8.05 6.38 -8.76
CA ALA A 296 7.72 5.60 -7.58
C ALA A 296 8.04 4.11 -7.73
N THR A 297 8.82 3.73 -8.76
CA THR A 297 9.50 2.44 -8.83
C THR A 297 10.95 2.50 -8.34
N ASN A 298 11.48 3.72 -8.15
CA ASN A 298 12.78 3.98 -7.57
C ASN A 298 12.73 4.07 -6.04
N TYR A 299 13.52 3.25 -5.34
CA TYR A 299 13.52 3.22 -3.88
C TYR A 299 13.98 4.53 -3.23
N ASP A 300 14.95 5.26 -3.80
CA ASP A 300 15.41 6.54 -3.22
C ASP A 300 14.27 7.56 -3.24
N GLN A 301 13.50 7.63 -4.33
CA GLN A 301 12.39 8.58 -4.42
C GLN A 301 11.24 8.20 -3.48
N VAL A 302 10.91 6.90 -3.37
CA VAL A 302 9.89 6.41 -2.44
C VAL A 302 10.30 6.70 -1.00
N VAL A 303 11.55 6.38 -0.62
CA VAL A 303 12.06 6.63 0.73
C VAL A 303 12.16 8.13 1.00
N GLY A 304 12.55 8.95 0.03
CA GLY A 304 12.53 10.41 0.15
C GLY A 304 11.13 10.97 0.40
N ALA A 305 10.10 10.40 -0.22
CA ALA A 305 8.70 10.77 0.04
C ALA A 305 8.26 10.36 1.45
N LEU A 306 8.59 9.13 1.90
CA LEU A 306 8.32 8.67 3.26
C LEU A 306 9.01 9.58 4.31
N LYS A 307 10.28 9.92 4.09
CA LYS A 307 11.03 10.84 4.94
C LYS A 307 10.42 12.23 4.99
N THR A 308 9.99 12.75 3.84
CA THR A 308 9.29 14.04 3.76
C THR A 308 8.03 14.07 4.61
N MET A 309 7.25 13.00 4.58
CA MET A 309 6.03 12.87 5.40
C MET A 309 6.34 12.69 6.89
N GLU A 310 7.45 12.03 7.23
CA GLU A 310 7.92 11.88 8.62
C GLU A 310 8.30 13.21 9.25
N ASP A 311 9.14 13.97 8.54
CA ASP A 311 9.66 15.26 8.96
C ASP A 311 8.66 16.40 8.80
N TRP A 312 7.45 16.11 8.31
CA TRP A 312 6.45 17.14 8.11
C TRP A 312 6.10 17.80 9.45
N ASP A 313 5.82 19.09 9.38
CA ASP A 313 5.42 19.89 10.53
C ASP A 313 4.19 19.27 11.20
N GLU A 314 4.29 18.99 12.50
CA GLU A 314 3.22 18.38 13.27
C GLU A 314 2.04 19.32 13.52
N ASP A 315 2.30 20.64 13.46
CA ASP A 315 1.29 21.68 13.59
C ASP A 315 0.47 21.85 12.28
N ASP A 316 1.00 21.41 11.14
CA ASP A 316 0.22 21.32 9.91
C ASP A 316 -0.69 20.09 9.93
N ARG A 317 -1.91 20.33 10.40
CA ARG A 317 -2.94 19.30 10.56
C ARG A 317 -3.69 18.92 9.28
N ARG A 318 -3.22 19.35 8.10
CA ARG A 318 -3.76 18.87 6.83
C ARG A 318 -3.29 17.44 6.54
N PRO A 319 -4.16 16.56 6.01
CA PRO A 319 -3.76 15.20 5.62
C PRO A 319 -2.79 15.24 4.43
N MET A 320 -2.07 14.15 4.19
CA MET A 320 -1.02 14.10 3.17
C MET A 320 -1.12 12.90 2.23
N ILE A 321 -0.73 13.14 0.98
CA ILE A 321 -0.70 12.14 -0.08
C ILE A 321 0.57 12.27 -0.93
N VAL A 322 1.13 11.12 -1.29
CA VAL A 322 2.10 10.97 -2.37
C VAL A 322 1.36 10.58 -3.64
N VAL A 323 1.52 11.37 -4.70
CA VAL A 323 1.14 11.03 -6.07
C VAL A 323 2.41 10.56 -6.76
N GLY A 324 2.63 9.24 -6.77
CA GLY A 324 3.82 8.67 -7.37
C GLY A 324 3.53 7.96 -8.67
N LYS A 325 4.27 8.33 -9.71
CA LYS A 325 4.19 7.67 -11.01
C LYS A 325 4.76 6.26 -10.91
N THR A 326 3.97 5.27 -11.25
CA THR A 326 4.41 3.87 -11.29
C THR A 326 4.24 3.30 -12.69
N VAL A 327 4.79 2.11 -12.93
CA VAL A 327 4.59 1.34 -14.16
C VAL A 327 3.79 0.10 -13.83
N LYS A 328 2.62 -0.09 -14.45
CA LYS A 328 1.84 -1.32 -14.26
C LYS A 328 2.62 -2.48 -14.85
N GLY A 329 2.76 -3.58 -14.10
CA GLY A 329 3.59 -4.70 -14.56
C GLY A 329 5.09 -4.43 -14.49
N PHE A 330 5.52 -3.47 -13.65
CA PHE A 330 6.93 -3.13 -13.44
C PHE A 330 7.83 -4.36 -13.22
N TRP A 331 9.01 -4.31 -13.83
CA TRP A 331 10.18 -5.14 -13.53
C TRP A 331 11.44 -4.28 -13.67
N PRO A 332 12.57 -4.63 -13.02
CA PRO A 332 13.83 -3.94 -13.27
C PRO A 332 14.14 -3.89 -14.77
N GLY A 333 14.20 -2.68 -15.34
CA GLY A 333 14.42 -2.44 -16.77
C GLY A 333 13.17 -2.35 -17.65
N ALA A 334 11.96 -2.55 -17.10
CA ALA A 334 10.71 -2.32 -17.83
C ALA A 334 10.58 -0.83 -18.21
N LYS A 335 10.21 -0.58 -19.47
CA LYS A 335 9.84 0.74 -20.01
C LYS A 335 8.49 0.55 -20.70
N ASP A 336 7.55 1.46 -20.45
CA ASP A 336 6.22 1.49 -21.11
C ASP A 336 5.29 0.30 -20.75
N GLY A 337 4.97 0.16 -19.45
CA GLY A 337 4.06 -0.89 -18.94
C GLY A 337 2.57 -0.56 -19.04
#